data_AF-A0A3M2M2K5-F1
#
_entry.id   AF-A0A3M2M2K5-F1
#
_cell.length_a   1.000
_cell.length_b   1.000
_cell.length_c   1.000
_cell.angle_alpha   90.00
_cell.angle_beta   90.00
_cell.angle_gamma   90.00
#
_symmetry.space_group_name_H-M   'P 1'
#
loop_
_entity.id
_entity.type
_entity.pdbx_description
1 polymer ?
#
loop_
_entity_poly.entity_id
_entity_poly.type
_entity_poly.pdbx_seq_one_letter_code
_entity_poly.pdbx_strand_id
1 'polypeptide(L)'
;MAVEFLTDEQASRYGAFYGAPARAELERFFFLDDADREKVQAKRRAHNRLGFAAQLTTVRFLGRFMPDPRQAPHEVAEYLAEQVGIADASVTAASPG
;
A
#
# COMPACT_ATOMS: atom_id res chain seq x y z
N MET A 1 28.92 6.20 -22.91
CA MET A 1 29.10 5.94 -21.48
C MET A 1 27.72 5.71 -20.87
N ALA A 2 27.51 4.61 -20.15
CA ALA A 2 26.32 4.45 -19.32
C ALA A 2 26.55 5.29 -18.06
N VAL A 3 25.72 6.30 -17.86
CA VAL A 3 25.74 7.10 -16.63
C VAL A 3 24.92 6.30 -15.63
N GLU A 4 25.57 5.70 -14.63
CA GLU A 4 24.81 5.18 -13.47
C GLU A 4 24.32 6.39 -12.68
N PHE A 5 23.04 6.71 -12.85
CA PHE A 5 22.40 7.87 -12.24
C PHE A 5 22.09 7.67 -10.74
N LEU A 6 22.10 6.43 -10.26
CA LEU A 6 21.77 6.06 -8.89
C LEU A 6 22.78 5.04 -8.38
N THR A 7 23.24 5.20 -7.14
CA THR A 7 23.95 4.15 -6.40
C THR A 7 23.04 2.94 -6.16
N ASP A 8 23.60 1.75 -5.93
CA ASP A 8 22.81 0.54 -5.61
C ASP A 8 21.82 0.76 -4.46
N GLU A 9 22.22 1.57 -3.47
CA GLU A 9 21.37 1.94 -2.34
C GLU A 9 20.21 2.86 -2.78
N GLN A 10 20.44 3.81 -3.69
CA GLN A 10 19.40 4.68 -4.25
C GLN A 10 18.50 3.95 -5.27
N ALA A 11 19.04 2.96 -5.98
CA ALA A 11 18.27 2.09 -6.85
C ALA A 11 17.37 1.15 -6.04
N SER A 12 17.90 0.61 -4.94
CA SER A 12 17.09 -0.10 -3.94
C SER A 12 16.00 0.83 -3.42
N ARG A 13 16.41 2.03 -2.91
CA ARG A 13 15.65 3.30 -2.79
C ARG A 13 14.30 3.40 -3.49
N TYR A 14 14.35 3.08 -4.77
CA TYR A 14 13.36 3.50 -5.72
C TYR A 14 12.21 2.50 -5.79
N GLY A 15 11.01 2.95 -5.42
CA GLY A 15 9.80 2.16 -5.56
C GLY A 15 9.63 1.06 -4.51
N ALA A 16 10.26 1.22 -3.34
CA ALA A 16 10.08 0.37 -2.17
C ALA A 16 9.83 1.23 -0.91
N PHE A 17 9.25 0.63 0.12
CA PHE A 17 9.09 1.28 1.43
C PHE A 17 10.40 1.24 2.22
N TYR A 18 10.76 2.38 2.82
CA TYR A 18 11.94 2.54 3.68
C TYR A 18 11.52 2.75 5.14
N GLY A 19 10.79 1.75 5.64
CA GLY A 19 10.06 1.86 6.91
C GLY A 19 8.64 2.38 6.71
N ALA A 20 7.98 2.66 7.83
CA ALA A 20 6.62 3.18 7.85
C ALA A 20 6.58 4.62 7.32
N PRO A 21 5.64 4.97 6.42
CA PRO A 21 5.40 6.35 6.04
C PRO A 21 5.05 7.20 7.26
N ALA A 22 5.53 8.44 7.29
CA ALA A 22 5.17 9.38 8.34
C ALA A 22 3.66 9.66 8.31
N ARG A 23 3.10 10.13 9.45
CA ARG A 23 1.65 10.41 9.54
C ARG A 23 1.13 11.35 8.45
N ALA A 24 1.88 12.40 8.13
CA ALA A 24 1.54 13.33 7.05
C ALA A 24 1.53 12.67 5.66
N GLU A 25 2.36 11.65 5.44
CA GLU A 25 2.38 10.86 4.20
C GLU A 25 1.19 9.91 4.15
N LEU A 26 0.80 9.29 5.27
CA LEU A 26 -0.42 8.49 5.38
C LEU A 26 -1.66 9.31 5.03
N GLU A 27 -1.79 10.50 5.60
CA GLU A 27 -2.91 11.41 5.34
C GLU A 27 -2.93 11.90 3.89
N ARG A 28 -1.76 12.12 3.28
CA ARG A 28 -1.66 12.64 1.92
C ARG A 28 -1.86 11.57 0.83
N PHE A 29 -1.28 10.39 0.99
CA PHE A 29 -1.20 9.39 -0.08
C PHE A 29 -2.08 8.17 0.17
N PHE A 30 -2.33 7.84 1.43
CA PHE A 30 -3.05 6.62 1.84
C PHE A 30 -4.49 6.89 2.27
N PHE A 31 -4.94 8.15 2.22
CA PHE A 31 -6.35 8.48 2.38
C PHE A 31 -7.15 8.00 1.17
N LEU A 32 -8.27 7.32 1.44
CA LEU A 32 -9.23 6.85 0.46
C LEU A 32 -10.38 7.84 0.38
N ASP A 33 -10.45 8.57 -0.73
CA ASP A 33 -11.61 9.40 -1.06
C ASP A 33 -12.83 8.53 -1.42
N ASP A 34 -13.97 9.17 -1.69
CA ASP A 34 -15.21 8.46 -1.97
C ASP A 34 -15.13 7.55 -3.22
N ALA A 35 -14.39 7.98 -4.25
CA ALA A 35 -14.22 7.21 -5.47
C ALA A 35 -13.31 5.98 -5.24
N ASP A 36 -12.28 6.13 -4.41
CA ASP A 36 -11.45 5.02 -3.98
C ASP A 36 -12.26 4.02 -3.14
N ARG A 37 -13.08 4.51 -2.21
CA ARG A 37 -13.95 3.68 -1.37
C ARG A 37 -14.94 2.88 -2.20
N GLU A 38 -15.54 3.47 -3.22
CA GLU A 38 -16.44 2.75 -4.15
C GLU A 38 -15.73 1.56 -4.81
N LYS A 39 -14.53 1.79 -5.36
CA LYS A 39 -13.72 0.74 -6.00
C LYS A 39 -13.31 -0.35 -5.01
N VAL A 40 -12.98 0.03 -3.78
CA VAL A 40 -12.63 -0.90 -2.70
C VAL A 40 -13.84 -1.74 -2.33
N GLN A 41 -15.01 -1.14 -2.07
CA GLN A 41 -16.22 -1.86 -1.66
C GLN A 41 -16.77 -2.78 -2.74
N ALA A 42 -16.43 -2.56 -4.01
CA ALA A 42 -16.71 -3.51 -5.08
C ALA A 42 -16.02 -4.88 -4.90
N LYS A 43 -15.03 -5.03 -4.00
CA LYS A 43 -14.38 -6.32 -3.70
C LYS A 43 -15.13 -7.08 -2.61
N ARG A 44 -15.42 -8.36 -2.87
CA ARG A 44 -16.30 -9.19 -2.02
C ARG A 44 -15.69 -9.60 -0.67
N ARG A 45 -14.38 -9.88 -0.62
CA ARG A 45 -13.71 -10.44 0.59
C ARG A 45 -12.87 -9.37 1.28
N ALA A 46 -12.77 -9.42 2.61
CA ALA A 46 -11.99 -8.46 3.40
C ALA A 46 -10.53 -8.33 2.93
N HIS A 47 -9.83 -9.45 2.75
CA HIS A 47 -8.46 -9.45 2.21
C HIS A 47 -8.35 -8.83 0.81
N ASN A 48 -9.36 -9.02 -0.05
CA ASN A 48 -9.37 -8.40 -1.38
C ASN A 48 -9.61 -6.89 -1.31
N ARG A 49 -10.45 -6.42 -0.38
CA ARG A 49 -10.67 -4.98 -0.15
C ARG A 49 -9.40 -4.31 0.34
N LEU A 50 -8.79 -4.87 1.39
CA LEU A 50 -7.59 -4.32 2.00
C LEU A 50 -6.37 -4.39 1.04
N GLY A 51 -6.18 -5.53 0.37
CA GLY A 51 -5.11 -5.69 -0.62
C GLY A 51 -5.26 -4.76 -1.83
N PHE A 52 -6.50 -4.52 -2.29
CA PHE A 52 -6.77 -3.55 -3.34
C PHE A 52 -6.50 -2.11 -2.90
N ALA A 53 -6.96 -1.73 -1.70
CA ALA A 53 -6.69 -0.40 -1.12
C ALA A 53 -5.19 -0.16 -0.96
N ALA A 54 -4.44 -1.17 -0.50
CA ALA A 54 -2.99 -1.11 -0.36
C ALA A 54 -2.30 -0.90 -1.70
N GLN A 55 -2.68 -1.64 -2.75
CA GLN A 55 -2.10 -1.46 -4.09
C GLN A 55 -2.40 -0.09 -4.69
N LEU A 56 -3.64 0.38 -4.56
CA LEU A 56 -4.08 1.69 -5.06
C LEU A 56 -3.31 2.86 -4.43
N THR A 57 -3.08 2.79 -3.12
CA THR A 57 -2.37 3.84 -2.38
C THR A 57 -0.85 3.70 -2.51
N THR A 58 -0.35 2.47 -2.63
CA THR A 58 1.08 2.20 -2.87
C THR A 58 1.52 2.72 -4.24
N VAL A 59 0.73 2.52 -5.30
CA VAL A 59 1.08 3.10 -6.61
C VAL A 59 1.06 4.63 -6.59
N ARG A 60 0.21 5.24 -5.75
CA ARG A 60 0.18 6.69 -5.54
C ARG A 60 1.42 7.20 -4.79
N PHE A 61 1.90 6.44 -3.80
CA PHE A 61 3.05 6.81 -2.99
C PHE A 61 4.40 6.50 -3.66
N LEU A 62 4.56 5.28 -4.19
CA LEU A 62 5.82 4.77 -4.77
C LEU A 62 5.90 4.93 -6.29
N GLY A 63 4.81 5.32 -6.96
CA GLY A 63 4.74 5.43 -8.42
C GLY A 63 4.68 4.08 -9.17
N ARG A 64 4.56 2.96 -8.46
CA ARG A 64 4.45 1.61 -9.05
C ARG A 64 3.59 0.68 -8.23
N PHE A 65 3.04 -0.34 -8.87
CA PHE A 65 2.46 -1.47 -8.17
C PHE A 65 3.55 -2.31 -7.50
N MET A 66 3.21 -2.82 -6.32
CA MET A 66 4.09 -3.69 -5.56
C MET A 66 3.79 -5.14 -5.92
N PRO A 67 4.78 -5.98 -6.25
CA PRO A 67 4.53 -7.38 -6.63
C PRO A 67 3.85 -8.18 -5.52
N ASP A 68 4.14 -7.86 -4.26
CA ASP A 68 3.54 -8.49 -3.09
C ASP A 68 2.93 -7.44 -2.14
N PRO A 69 1.59 -7.34 -2.04
CA PRO A 69 0.92 -6.41 -1.11
C PRO A 69 1.35 -6.57 0.36
N ARG A 70 1.87 -7.74 0.76
CA ARG A 70 2.33 -8.02 2.13
C ARG A 70 3.61 -7.29 2.51
N GLN A 71 4.30 -6.71 1.54
CA GLN A 71 5.49 -5.88 1.76
C GLN A 71 5.15 -4.45 2.21
N ALA A 72 3.85 -4.08 2.24
CA ALA A 72 3.44 -2.81 2.81
C ALA A 72 3.72 -2.80 4.32
N PRO A 73 4.22 -1.69 4.89
CA PRO A 73 4.35 -1.54 6.34
C PRO A 73 3.01 -1.76 7.06
N HIS A 74 3.08 -2.27 8.28
CA HIS A 74 1.89 -2.59 9.10
C HIS A 74 1.01 -1.34 9.33
N GLU A 75 1.64 -0.19 9.51
CA GLU A 75 0.98 1.11 9.70
C GLU A 75 0.13 1.51 8.49
N VAL A 76 0.57 1.16 7.28
CA VAL A 76 -0.23 1.35 6.06
C VAL A 76 -1.45 0.43 6.08
N ALA A 77 -1.26 -0.84 6.44
CA ALA A 77 -2.36 -1.80 6.50
C ALA A 77 -3.39 -1.40 7.55
N GLU A 78 -2.97 -0.97 8.75
CA GLU A 78 -3.88 -0.48 9.80
C GLU A 78 -4.65 0.77 9.37
N TYR A 79 -3.94 1.76 8.81
CA TYR A 79 -4.55 3.00 8.36
C TYR A 79 -5.61 2.77 7.27
N LEU A 80 -5.38 1.79 6.38
CA LEU A 80 -6.36 1.43 5.36
C LEU A 80 -7.49 0.58 5.91
N ALA A 81 -7.21 -0.36 6.81
CA ALA A 81 -8.21 -1.22 7.44
C ALA A 81 -9.26 -0.40 8.21
N GLU A 82 -8.83 0.63 8.94
CA GLU A 82 -9.71 1.57 9.64
C GLU A 82 -10.67 2.26 8.66
N GLN A 83 -10.15 2.81 7.55
CA GLN A 83 -10.95 3.54 6.57
C GLN A 83 -12.00 2.68 5.86
N VAL A 84 -11.78 1.37 5.75
CA VAL A 84 -12.68 0.44 5.05
C VAL A 84 -13.52 -0.42 5.99
N GLY A 85 -13.39 -0.21 7.31
CA GLY A 85 -14.14 -0.91 8.35
C GLY A 85 -13.75 -2.38 8.53
N ILE A 86 -12.46 -2.70 8.37
CA ILE A 86 -11.91 -4.04 8.62
C ILE A 86 -11.19 -4.04 9.97
N ALA A 87 -11.63 -4.88 10.90
CA ALA A 87 -11.08 -4.93 12.26
C ALA A 87 -9.68 -5.54 12.34
N ASP A 88 -9.34 -6.46 11.43
CA ASP A 88 -8.05 -7.15 11.40
C ASP A 88 -7.25 -6.73 10.17
N ALA A 89 -6.23 -5.90 10.37
CA ALA A 89 -5.34 -5.44 9.31
C ALA A 89 -4.40 -6.53 8.78
N SER A 90 -4.26 -7.65 9.49
CA SER A 90 -3.41 -8.77 9.07
C SER A 90 -4.02 -9.63 7.96
N VAL A 91 -5.31 -9.42 7.62
CA VAL A 91 -6.02 -10.21 6.59
C VAL A 91 -5.43 -10.08 5.19
N THR A 92 -4.58 -9.10 4.93
CA THR A 92 -3.80 -8.96 3.68
C THR A 92 -2.71 -10.05 3.55
N ALA A 93 -2.29 -10.67 4.65
CA ALA A 93 -1.50 -11.89 4.61
C ALA A 93 -2.42 -13.03 4.18
N ALA A 94 -2.42 -13.35 2.90
CA ALA A 94 -3.20 -14.47 2.37
C ALA A 94 -2.96 -15.72 3.23
N SER A 95 -4.00 -16.18 3.95
CA SER A 95 -4.09 -17.58 4.35
C SER A 95 -3.90 -18.42 3.09
N PRO A 96 -3.05 -19.46 3.12
CA PRO A 96 -2.96 -20.40 2.01
C PRO A 96 -4.31 -21.11 1.93
N GLY A 97 -5.06 -20.80 0.88
CA GLY A 97 -6.23 -21.57 0.45
C GLY A 97 -5.80 -22.66 -0.50
#